data_AF-A0A433UKJ2-F1
#
_entry.id   AF-A0A433UKJ2-F1
#
_cell.length_a   1.000
_cell.length_b   1.000
_cell.length_c   1.000
_cell.angle_alpha   90.00
_cell.angle_beta   90.00
_cell.angle_gamma   90.00
#
_symmetry.space_group_name_H-M   'P 1'
#
loop_
_entity.id
_entity.type
_entity.pdbx_description
1 polymer ?
#
loop_
_entity_poly.entity_id
_entity_poly.type
_entity_poly.pdbx_seq_one_letter_code
_entity_poly.pdbx_strand_id
1 'polypeptide(L)'
;MKYTHLAIVSTVFFLATAQNSAFADEVWNSSYGKVVYQSDRGKTAIWSYPAGAIFIEGLAGVFNNRGVYHGYWIGKSNVKCDTGREDSSGKLSNTWGRFSIRFTVPNFPMPWEAKWSYCEAEPTFSWNGNPITGAITY
;
A
#
# COMPACT_ATOMS: atom_id res chain seq x y z
N MET A 1 65.80 -24.32 -10.81
CA MET A 1 64.96 -23.15 -10.45
C MET A 1 63.60 -23.35 -11.08
N LYS A 2 62.57 -23.65 -10.29
CA LYS A 2 61.20 -23.93 -10.73
C LYS A 2 60.35 -22.70 -10.42
N TYR A 3 59.74 -22.10 -11.44
CA TYR A 3 58.78 -21.01 -11.29
C TYR A 3 57.41 -21.61 -11.03
N THR A 4 56.92 -21.51 -9.80
CA THR A 4 55.57 -21.96 -9.44
C THR A 4 54.63 -20.78 -9.64
N HIS A 5 53.79 -20.86 -10.68
CA HIS A 5 52.75 -19.87 -10.97
C HIS A 5 51.66 -19.94 -9.89
N LEU A 6 51.49 -18.85 -9.14
CA LEU A 6 50.34 -18.66 -8.25
C LEU A 6 49.15 -18.21 -9.10
N ALA A 7 48.20 -19.11 -9.36
CA ALA A 7 46.92 -18.76 -9.95
C ALA A 7 46.02 -18.18 -8.86
N ILE A 8 45.83 -16.86 -8.85
CA ILE A 8 44.88 -16.17 -7.97
C ILE A 8 43.49 -16.35 -8.59
N VAL A 9 42.71 -17.28 -8.05
CA VAL A 9 41.30 -17.46 -8.40
C VAL A 9 40.50 -16.37 -7.68
N SER A 10 40.23 -15.27 -8.38
CA SER A 10 39.41 -14.17 -7.86
C SER A 10 37.95 -14.59 -7.83
N THR A 11 37.41 -14.88 -6.64
CA THR A 11 36.01 -15.24 -6.45
C THR A 11 35.15 -13.97 -6.51
N VAL A 12 34.46 -13.77 -7.63
CA VAL A 12 33.49 -12.68 -7.77
C VAL A 12 32.27 -13.01 -6.91
N PHE A 13 32.16 -12.37 -5.74
CA PHE A 13 30.99 -12.46 -4.88
C PHE A 13 29.89 -11.56 -5.46
N PHE A 14 29.02 -12.14 -6.30
CA PHE A 14 27.80 -11.48 -6.76
C PHE A 14 26.87 -11.28 -5.56
N LEU A 15 26.80 -10.05 -5.03
CA LEU A 15 25.70 -9.66 -4.15
C LEU A 15 24.41 -9.71 -5.00
N ALA A 16 23.60 -10.74 -4.78
CA ALA A 16 22.23 -10.77 -5.25
C ALA A 16 21.48 -9.62 -4.54
N THR A 17 21.31 -8.50 -5.25
CA THR A 17 20.37 -7.47 -4.82
C THR A 17 18.99 -8.12 -4.88
N ALA A 18 18.38 -8.34 -3.71
CA ALA A 18 16.97 -8.66 -3.63
C ALA A 18 16.22 -7.47 -4.26
N GLN A 19 15.83 -7.62 -5.52
CA GLN A 19 14.89 -6.72 -6.16
C GLN A 19 13.59 -6.89 -5.39
N ASN A 20 13.33 -6.00 -4.43
CA ASN A 20 12.00 -5.86 -3.86
C ASN A 20 11.08 -5.51 -5.02
N SER A 21 10.34 -6.50 -5.51
CA SER A 21 9.29 -6.32 -6.52
C SER A 21 8.42 -5.15 -6.08
N ALA A 22 8.30 -4.15 -6.96
CA ALA A 22 7.46 -3.00 -6.71
C ALA A 22 6.03 -3.48 -6.40
N PHE A 23 5.53 -3.25 -5.18
CA PHE A 23 4.13 -3.56 -4.80
C PHE A 23 3.09 -2.63 -5.49
N ALA A 24 3.50 -1.94 -6.56
CA ALA A 24 2.64 -1.10 -7.40
C ALA A 24 1.73 -1.91 -8.34
N ASP A 25 1.76 -3.24 -8.26
CA ASP A 25 0.98 -4.14 -9.13
C ASP A 25 -0.52 -4.13 -8.82
N GLU A 26 -0.93 -3.57 -7.67
CA GLU A 26 -2.34 -3.39 -7.35
C GLU A 26 -2.80 -1.94 -7.56
N VAL A 27 -3.61 -1.76 -8.59
CA VAL A 27 -4.24 -0.49 -8.93
C VAL A 27 -5.74 -0.70 -9.09
N TRP A 28 -6.53 0.22 -8.55
CA TRP A 28 -7.99 0.19 -8.63
C TRP A 28 -8.56 1.48 -9.21
N ASN A 29 -9.59 1.35 -10.05
CA ASN A 29 -10.50 2.43 -10.40
C ASN A 29 -11.52 2.62 -9.28
N SER A 30 -11.74 3.86 -8.85
CA SER A 30 -12.68 4.20 -7.77
C SER A 30 -13.35 5.56 -8.01
N SER A 31 -14.41 5.86 -7.24
CA SER A 31 -15.12 7.15 -7.32
C SER A 31 -14.29 8.36 -6.89
N TYR A 32 -13.23 8.16 -6.11
CA TYR A 32 -12.27 9.21 -5.71
C TYR A 32 -10.97 9.17 -6.54
N GLY A 33 -11.00 8.50 -7.69
CA GLY A 33 -9.87 8.38 -8.62
C GLY A 33 -9.08 7.07 -8.46
N LYS A 34 -7.90 7.01 -9.08
CA LYS A 34 -7.09 5.80 -9.03
C LYS A 34 -6.50 5.60 -7.63
N VAL A 35 -6.72 4.42 -7.07
CA VAL A 35 -6.08 3.98 -5.82
C VAL A 35 -4.94 3.04 -6.20
N VAL A 36 -3.77 3.23 -5.60
CA VAL A 36 -2.55 2.44 -5.89
C VAL A 36 -1.96 1.96 -4.58
N TYR A 37 -1.65 0.67 -4.49
CA TYR A 37 -0.83 0.14 -3.41
C TYR A 37 0.60 0.65 -3.61
N GLN A 38 1.14 1.44 -2.68
CA GLN A 38 2.45 2.09 -2.84
C GLN A 38 3.57 1.32 -2.14
N SER A 39 3.38 1.02 -0.86
CA SER A 39 4.43 0.46 -0.02
C SER A 39 3.87 -0.09 1.29
N ASP A 40 4.74 -0.76 2.04
CA ASP A 40 4.46 -1.23 3.39
C ASP A 40 5.33 -0.50 4.41
N ARG A 41 4.76 -0.21 5.58
CA ARG A 41 5.48 0.29 6.75
C ARG A 41 5.13 -0.58 7.96
N GLY A 42 6.03 -1.51 8.28
CA GLY A 42 5.75 -2.53 9.30
C GLY A 42 4.57 -3.40 8.86
N LYS A 43 3.50 -3.41 9.66
CA LYS A 43 2.25 -4.15 9.34
C LYS A 43 1.22 -3.31 8.57
N THR A 44 1.54 -2.06 8.25
CA THR A 44 0.59 -1.13 7.63
C THR A 44 0.84 -1.00 6.14
N ALA A 45 -0.17 -1.33 5.33
CA ALA A 45 -0.16 -1.06 3.90
C ALA A 45 -0.46 0.43 3.66
N ILE A 46 0.30 1.06 2.77
CA ILE A 46 0.11 2.46 2.37
C ILE A 46 -0.39 2.50 0.94
N TRP A 47 -1.61 3.01 0.75
CA TRP A 47 -2.20 3.22 -0.56
C TRP A 47 -2.25 4.71 -0.88
N SER A 48 -2.02 5.11 -2.12
CA SER A 48 -2.20 6.49 -2.58
C SER A 48 -3.47 6.65 -3.39
N TYR A 49 -4.08 7.83 -3.33
CA TYR A 49 -5.15 8.29 -4.21
C TYR A 49 -4.97 9.79 -4.50
N PRO A 50 -5.66 10.39 -5.48
CA PRO A 50 -5.37 11.76 -5.92
C PRO A 50 -5.36 12.85 -4.83
N ALA A 51 -6.16 12.68 -3.77
CA ALA A 51 -6.23 13.65 -2.69
C ALA A 51 -5.37 13.30 -1.47
N GLY A 52 -4.69 12.14 -1.43
CA GLY A 52 -3.93 11.73 -0.26
C GLY A 52 -3.46 10.28 -0.23
N ALA A 53 -3.38 9.72 0.98
CA ALA A 53 -2.98 8.35 1.25
C ALA A 53 -3.91 7.67 2.26
N ILE A 54 -3.99 6.34 2.19
CA ILE A 54 -4.75 5.48 3.09
C ILE A 54 -3.74 4.54 3.76
N PHE A 55 -3.83 4.41 5.07
CA PHE A 55 -2.96 3.59 5.90
C PHE A 55 -3.82 2.48 6.49
N ILE A 56 -3.59 1.24 6.06
CA ILE A 56 -4.43 0.08 6.41
C ILE A 56 -3.61 -0.88 7.27
N GLU A 57 -3.97 -0.97 8.54
CA GLU A 57 -3.25 -1.80 9.51
C GLU A 57 -3.53 -3.29 9.28
N GLY A 58 -2.48 -4.10 9.34
CA GLY A 58 -2.54 -5.56 9.21
C GLY A 58 -2.61 -6.07 7.77
N LEU A 59 -2.71 -5.18 6.77
CA LEU A 59 -2.81 -5.56 5.37
C LEU A 59 -1.46 -5.75 4.67
N ALA A 60 -0.38 -5.19 5.23
CA ALA A 60 0.96 -5.27 4.63
C ALA A 60 1.38 -6.72 4.35
N GLY A 61 1.86 -6.97 3.13
CA GLY A 61 2.32 -8.30 2.70
C GLY A 61 1.24 -9.40 2.63
N VAL A 62 -0.05 -9.09 2.84
CA VAL A 62 -1.14 -10.07 2.75
C VAL A 62 -1.71 -10.03 1.34
N PHE A 63 -1.55 -11.09 0.55
CA PHE A 63 -2.04 -11.15 -0.85
C PHE A 63 -3.20 -12.12 -1.08
N ASN A 64 -3.46 -13.00 -0.11
CA ASN A 64 -4.49 -14.03 -0.16
C ASN A 64 -5.35 -13.99 1.11
N ASN A 65 -6.57 -14.53 1.05
CA ASN A 65 -7.50 -14.62 2.18
C ASN A 65 -7.71 -13.29 2.92
N ARG A 66 -7.77 -12.18 2.16
CA ARG A 66 -7.97 -10.84 2.74
C ARG A 66 -9.38 -10.72 3.32
N GLY A 67 -9.46 -10.36 4.60
CA GLY A 67 -10.71 -10.16 5.32
C GLY A 67 -11.11 -8.69 5.40
N VAL A 68 -11.46 -8.26 6.61
CA VAL A 68 -11.79 -6.88 6.96
C VAL A 68 -10.59 -6.25 7.63
N TYR A 69 -10.27 -5.01 7.25
CA TYR A 69 -9.19 -4.23 7.83
C TYR A 69 -9.67 -2.83 8.19
N HIS A 70 -8.93 -2.21 9.09
CA HIS A 70 -9.18 -0.85 9.55
C HIS A 70 -7.94 0.01 9.38
N GLY A 71 -8.16 1.32 9.34
CA GLY A 71 -7.11 2.26 9.05
C GLY A 71 -7.60 3.69 9.09
N TYR A 72 -6.81 4.56 8.48
CA TYR A 72 -7.15 5.97 8.34
C TYR A 72 -6.70 6.49 6.98
N TRP A 73 -7.40 7.51 6.48
CA TRP A 73 -6.92 8.30 5.35
C TRP A 73 -6.34 9.62 5.85
N ILE A 74 -5.31 10.11 5.17
CA ILE A 74 -4.81 11.49 5.29
C ILE A 74 -4.86 12.09 3.91
N GLY A 75 -5.40 13.31 3.80
CA GLY A 75 -5.49 13.97 2.52
C GLY A 75 -5.94 15.41 2.62
N LYS A 76 -6.06 16.05 1.45
CA LYS A 76 -6.62 17.39 1.33
C LYS A 76 -8.09 17.36 1.72
N SER A 77 -8.44 18.12 2.75
CA SER A 77 -9.83 18.28 3.21
C SER A 77 -10.03 19.68 3.78
N ASN A 78 -11.27 20.17 3.74
CA ASN A 78 -11.71 21.36 4.44
C ASN A 78 -12.06 21.08 5.92
N VAL A 79 -12.19 19.80 6.31
CA VAL A 79 -12.44 19.39 7.68
C VAL A 79 -11.11 19.16 8.40
N LYS A 80 -10.95 19.80 9.55
CA LYS A 80 -9.79 19.61 10.45
C LYS A 80 -10.24 18.91 11.72
N CYS A 81 -9.43 17.95 12.14
CA CYS A 81 -9.60 17.18 13.36
C CYS A 81 -8.79 17.79 14.51
N ASP A 82 -9.24 17.55 15.74
CA ASP A 82 -8.55 17.99 16.94
C ASP A 82 -7.24 17.21 17.18
N THR A 83 -7.17 15.99 16.67
CA THR A 83 -6.01 15.11 16.78
C THR A 83 -5.25 15.03 15.46
N GLY A 84 -3.93 14.86 15.54
CA GLY A 84 -3.07 14.61 14.39
C GLY A 84 -2.87 13.12 14.13
N ARG A 85 -2.75 12.74 12.85
CA ARG A 85 -2.27 11.42 12.43
C ARG A 85 -1.02 11.57 11.57
N GLU A 86 -0.13 10.60 11.67
CA GLU A 86 1.12 10.60 10.94
C GLU A 86 0.91 10.27 9.46
N ASP A 87 1.44 11.13 8.58
CA ASP A 87 1.47 10.91 7.14
C ASP A 87 2.64 10.00 6.71
N SER A 88 2.78 9.79 5.40
CA SER A 88 3.84 8.94 4.84
C SER A 88 5.25 9.51 5.04
N SER A 89 5.37 10.80 5.38
CA SER A 89 6.63 11.48 5.67
C SER A 89 7.01 11.46 7.15
N GLY A 90 6.15 10.92 8.02
CA GLY A 90 6.36 10.96 9.47
C GLY A 90 5.84 12.23 10.15
N LYS A 91 5.14 13.12 9.43
CA LYS A 91 4.60 14.38 9.97
C LYS A 91 3.16 14.21 10.39
N LEU A 92 2.75 14.93 11.44
CA LEU A 92 1.36 14.96 11.85
C LEU A 92 0.52 15.84 10.91
N SER A 93 -0.63 15.31 10.51
CA SER A 93 -1.69 16.02 9.79
C SER A 93 -3.00 15.98 10.58
N ASN A 94 -3.68 17.12 10.62
CA ASN A 94 -5.01 17.24 11.22
C ASN A 94 -6.13 17.06 10.18
N THR A 95 -5.83 16.72 8.92
CA THR A 95 -6.84 16.45 7.89
C THR A 95 -6.86 14.97 7.57
N TRP A 96 -7.66 14.24 8.32
CA TRP A 96 -7.70 12.78 8.30
C TRP A 96 -9.09 12.25 8.68
N GLY A 97 -9.29 10.93 8.54
CA GLY A 97 -10.43 10.25 9.14
C GLY A 97 -10.35 8.73 9.08
N ARG A 98 -11.30 8.04 9.69
CA ARG A 98 -11.30 6.56 9.78
C ARG A 98 -11.62 5.92 8.43
N PHE A 99 -11.06 4.74 8.20
CA PHE A 99 -11.24 3.94 7.00
C PHE A 99 -11.43 2.47 7.39
N SER A 100 -12.46 1.82 6.86
CA SER A 100 -12.75 0.41 7.08
C SER A 100 -12.98 -0.25 5.73
N ILE A 101 -12.27 -1.33 5.44
CA ILE A 101 -12.25 -1.96 4.12
C ILE A 101 -12.51 -3.46 4.23
N ARG A 102 -13.21 -4.02 3.24
CA ARG A 102 -13.37 -5.46 3.02
C ARG A 102 -13.11 -5.79 1.55
N PHE A 103 -12.51 -6.95 1.32
CA PHE A 103 -12.32 -7.49 -0.04
C PHE A 103 -13.50 -8.41 -0.38
N THR A 104 -14.03 -8.30 -1.60
CA THR A 104 -15.34 -8.90 -1.93
C THR A 104 -15.25 -10.25 -2.64
N VAL A 105 -14.14 -10.54 -3.34
CA VAL A 105 -13.90 -11.81 -4.03
C VAL A 105 -12.41 -12.20 -3.96
N PRO A 106 -12.06 -13.50 -4.00
CA PRO A 106 -10.70 -13.98 -3.76
C PRO A 106 -9.75 -13.94 -4.97
N ASN A 107 -10.08 -13.19 -6.04
CA ASN A 107 -9.23 -13.07 -7.22
C ASN A 107 -8.26 -11.88 -7.08
N PHE A 108 -6.95 -12.13 -7.17
CA PHE A 108 -5.95 -11.06 -7.05
C PHE A 108 -5.70 -10.34 -8.39
N PRO A 109 -5.59 -8.99 -8.42
CA PRO A 109 -5.88 -8.06 -7.34
C PRO A 109 -7.37 -8.05 -6.99
N MET A 110 -7.69 -7.98 -5.68
CA MET A 110 -9.06 -8.14 -5.21
C MET A 110 -9.83 -6.81 -5.25
N PRO A 111 -11.05 -6.75 -5.80
CA PRO A 111 -11.95 -5.61 -5.58
C PRO A 111 -12.30 -5.47 -4.10
N TRP A 112 -12.64 -4.25 -3.72
CA TRP A 112 -12.91 -3.90 -2.35
C TRP A 112 -14.06 -2.91 -2.20
N GLU A 113 -14.67 -2.97 -1.03
CA GLU A 113 -15.65 -2.02 -0.54
C GLU A 113 -15.15 -1.47 0.79
N ALA A 114 -15.33 -0.18 0.98
CA ALA A 114 -14.91 0.53 2.17
C ALA A 114 -15.99 1.50 2.64
N LYS A 115 -15.91 1.81 3.93
CA LYS A 115 -16.55 2.96 4.54
C LYS A 115 -15.49 3.88 5.12
N TRP A 116 -15.72 5.19 5.04
CA TRP A 116 -14.84 6.18 5.63
C TRP A 116 -15.64 7.29 6.33
N SER A 117 -14.94 8.07 7.15
CA SER A 117 -15.48 9.23 7.87
C SER A 117 -14.44 10.34 8.00
N TYR A 118 -14.85 11.49 8.53
CA TYR A 118 -13.92 12.51 9.00
C TYR A 118 -13.57 12.27 10.47
N CYS A 119 -12.30 12.48 10.81
CA CYS A 119 -11.81 12.40 12.18
C CYS A 119 -12.21 11.08 12.86
N GLU A 120 -12.73 11.15 14.08
CA GLU A 120 -13.12 10.00 14.89
C GLU A 120 -14.56 9.51 14.63
N ALA A 121 -15.30 10.14 13.73
CA ALA A 121 -16.69 9.76 13.47
C ALA A 121 -16.79 8.32 12.93
N GLU A 122 -17.94 7.68 13.10
CA GLU A 122 -18.16 6.34 12.56
C GLU A 122 -18.16 6.35 11.02
N PRO A 123 -17.44 5.41 10.37
CA PRO A 123 -17.41 5.29 8.92
C PRO A 123 -18.79 5.04 8.31
N THR A 124 -19.29 6.03 7.56
CA THR A 124 -20.62 5.96 6.91
C THR A 124 -20.57 6.26 5.42
N PHE A 125 -19.55 6.97 4.93
CA PHE A 125 -19.40 7.27 3.51
C PHE A 125 -18.85 6.07 2.76
N SER A 126 -19.59 5.59 1.75
CA SER A 126 -19.18 4.45 0.94
C SER A 126 -18.11 4.83 -0.07
N TRP A 127 -17.14 3.92 -0.26
CA TRP A 127 -16.15 4.01 -1.32
C TRP A 127 -15.77 2.59 -1.76
N ASN A 128 -15.76 2.33 -3.06
CA ASN A 128 -15.40 1.04 -3.63
C ASN A 128 -14.28 1.19 -4.66
N GLY A 129 -13.51 0.14 -4.85
CA GLY A 129 -12.44 0.06 -5.85
C GLY A 129 -12.50 -1.23 -6.64
N ASN A 130 -12.45 -1.10 -7.97
CA ASN A 130 -12.40 -2.20 -8.90
C ASN A 130 -10.99 -2.29 -9.50
N PRO A 131 -10.33 -3.46 -9.48
CA PRO A 131 -8.99 -3.63 -10.02
C PRO A 131 -8.91 -3.17 -11.48
N ILE A 132 -7.82 -2.50 -11.83
CA ILE A 132 -7.45 -2.29 -13.22
C ILE A 132 -6.74 -3.55 -13.67
N THR A 133 -7.48 -4.51 -14.22
CA THR A 133 -6.87 -5.66 -14.89
C THR A 133 -6.18 -5.15 -16.16
N GLY A 134 -4.86 -5.19 -16.19
CA GLY A 134 -4.14 -5.19 -17.47
C GLY A 134 -4.52 -6.47 -18.22
N ALA A 135 -4.93 -6.34 -19.48
CA ALA A 135 -4.92 -7.47 -20.39
C ALA A 135 -3.46 -7.92 -20.54
N ILE A 136 -3.01 -8.85 -19.69
CA ILE A 136 -1.78 -9.58 -19.94
C ILE A 136 -2.16 -10.73 -20.87
N THR A 137 -2.36 -10.41 -22.15
CA THR A 137 -2.18 -11.42 -23.19
C THR A 137 -0.69 -11.75 -23.20
N TYR A 138 -0.36 -12.96 -22.73
CA TYR A 138 0.92 -13.61 -23.00
C TYR A 138 1.13 -13.79 -24.50
#